data_AF-A0A535BE96-F1
#
_entry.id   AF-A0A535BE96-F1
#
_cell.length_a   1.000
_cell.length_b   1.000
_cell.length_c   1.000
_cell.angle_alpha   90.00
_cell.angle_beta   90.00
_cell.angle_gamma   90.00
#
_symmetry.space_group_name_H-M   'P 1'
#
loop_
_entity.id
_entity.type
_entity.pdbx_description
1 polymer ?
#
loop_
_entity_poly.entity_id
_entity_poly.type
_entity_poly.pdbx_seq_one_letter_code
_entity_poly.pdbx_strand_id
1 'polypeptide(L)'
;LENRIRLPLAVLDIVHTTWELPLLVRISASDWASGGSDLDEAVAIAALLKAHGCDLVHAVMGQTVWESRPDYRRLFGVPASDRIRNEAGIPTLASGNITTADDVNTILAAGRADLCVIELPDCTTGRD
;
A
#
# COMPACT_ATOMS: atom_id res chain seq x y z
N LEU A 1 1.07 -13.65 12.46
CA LEU A 1 1.88 -12.76 11.61
C LEU A 1 3.32 -13.24 11.41
N GLU A 2 4.13 -13.38 12.47
CA GLU A 2 5.58 -13.70 12.40
C GLU A 2 5.97 -14.79 11.38
N ASN A 3 5.30 -15.95 11.39
CA ASN A 3 5.58 -17.02 10.43
C ASN A 3 5.24 -16.66 8.97
N ARG A 4 4.21 -15.83 8.74
CA ARG A 4 3.76 -15.45 7.38
C ARG A 4 4.69 -14.43 6.72
N ILE A 5 5.28 -13.52 7.51
CA ILE A 5 6.15 -12.46 6.99
C ILE A 5 7.62 -12.91 6.82
N ARG A 6 8.01 -14.05 7.42
CA ARG A 6 9.38 -14.58 7.35
C ARG A 6 9.92 -14.70 5.92
N LEU A 7 9.13 -15.19 4.97
CA LEU A 7 9.56 -15.34 3.59
C LEU A 7 9.73 -13.97 2.89
N PRO A 8 8.74 -13.05 2.92
CA PRO A 8 8.92 -11.68 2.41
C PRO A 8 10.16 -10.96 2.95
N LEU A 9 10.45 -11.07 4.26
CA LEU A 9 11.63 -10.43 4.86
C LEU A 9 12.93 -11.05 4.36
N ALA A 10 13.01 -12.39 4.29
CA ALA A 10 14.18 -13.06 3.75
C ALA A 10 14.46 -12.67 2.28
N VAL A 11 13.40 -12.46 1.48
CA VAL A 11 13.55 -11.96 0.10
C VAL A 11 14.08 -10.53 0.10
N LEU A 12 13.51 -9.65 0.93
CA LEU A 12 13.95 -8.26 1.08
C LEU A 12 15.44 -8.19 1.45
N ASP A 13 15.86 -8.94 2.47
CA ASP A 13 17.24 -8.99 2.95
C ASP A 13 18.21 -9.42 1.83
N ILE A 14 17.83 -10.43 1.05
CA ILE A 14 18.65 -10.93 -0.07
C ILE A 14 18.74 -9.90 -1.19
N VAL A 15 17.65 -9.24 -1.56
CA VAL A 15 17.66 -8.20 -2.61
C VAL A 15 18.60 -7.06 -2.22
N HIS A 16 18.59 -6.64 -0.96
CA HIS A 16 19.51 -5.60 -0.47
C HIS A 16 20.99 -6.00 -0.53
N THR A 17 21.34 -7.28 -0.68
CA THR A 17 22.74 -7.69 -0.89
C THR A 17 23.27 -7.37 -2.28
N THR A 18 22.40 -7.09 -3.25
CA THR A 18 22.77 -6.84 -4.66
C THR A 18 22.21 -5.54 -5.23
N TRP A 19 21.25 -4.90 -4.55
CA TRP A 19 20.58 -3.68 -4.98
C TRP A 19 20.87 -2.52 -4.02
N GLU A 20 21.45 -1.44 -4.54
CA GLU A 20 21.91 -0.28 -3.76
C GLU A 20 21.00 0.95 -3.86
N LEU A 21 19.92 0.89 -4.64
CA LEU A 21 18.95 1.99 -4.79
C LEU A 21 17.74 1.78 -3.88
N PRO A 22 16.89 2.81 -3.68
CA PRO A 22 15.69 2.67 -2.86
C PRO A 22 14.80 1.51 -3.32
N LEU A 23 14.25 0.77 -2.36
CA LEU A 23 13.40 -0.38 -2.59
C LEU A 23 12.02 -0.18 -1.98
N LEU A 24 11.01 -0.28 -2.85
CA LEU A 24 9.61 -0.28 -2.46
C LEU A 24 9.10 -1.71 -2.29
N VAL A 25 8.30 -1.92 -1.25
CA VAL A 25 7.56 -3.17 -1.07
C VAL A 25 6.06 -2.89 -1.17
N ARG A 26 5.37 -3.64 -2.04
CA ARG A 26 3.92 -3.56 -2.22
C ARG A 26 3.24 -4.64 -1.39
N ILE A 27 2.26 -4.25 -0.59
CA ILE A 27 1.48 -5.14 0.28
C ILE A 27 -0.01 -4.96 0.06
N SER A 28 -0.79 -6.03 0.27
CA SER A 28 -2.23 -5.91 0.45
C SER A 28 -2.52 -5.57 1.92
N ALA A 29 -3.08 -4.39 2.17
CA ALA A 29 -3.37 -3.89 3.50
C ALA A 29 -4.72 -4.37 4.05
N SER A 30 -5.54 -5.00 3.22
CA SER A 30 -6.66 -5.83 3.69
C SER A 30 -7.06 -6.83 2.62
N ASP A 31 -7.41 -8.05 3.04
CA ASP A 31 -7.93 -9.08 2.15
C ASP A 31 -9.44 -8.96 1.89
N TRP A 32 -10.13 -8.09 2.63
CA TRP A 32 -11.60 -7.96 2.63
C TRP A 32 -12.34 -9.30 2.76
N ALA A 33 -11.76 -10.21 3.55
CA ALA A 33 -12.28 -11.54 3.81
C ALA A 33 -12.18 -11.85 5.30
N SER A 34 -13.13 -12.64 5.81
CA SER A 34 -13.10 -13.10 7.20
C SER A 34 -11.85 -13.94 7.47
N GLY A 35 -11.10 -13.60 8.52
CA GLY A 35 -9.83 -14.26 8.84
C GLY A 35 -8.66 -13.90 7.92
N GLY A 36 -8.88 -12.98 6.97
CA GLY A 36 -7.82 -12.38 6.18
C GLY A 36 -7.09 -11.28 6.93
N SER A 37 -6.11 -10.68 6.27
CA SER A 37 -5.33 -9.56 6.78
C SER A 37 -6.17 -8.29 6.87
N ASP A 38 -5.88 -7.46 7.86
CA ASP A 38 -6.51 -6.17 8.10
C ASP A 38 -5.45 -5.05 8.20
N LEU A 39 -5.94 -3.83 8.43
CA LEU A 39 -5.09 -2.64 8.48
C LEU A 39 -4.13 -2.63 9.68
N ASP A 40 -4.52 -3.20 10.82
CA ASP A 40 -3.63 -3.27 11.98
C ASP A 40 -2.45 -4.21 11.67
N GLU A 41 -2.74 -5.33 11.02
CA GLU A 41 -1.70 -6.22 10.54
C GLU A 41 -0.83 -5.57 9.46
N ALA A 42 -1.42 -4.78 8.55
CA ALA A 42 -0.67 -4.05 7.53
C ALA A 42 0.33 -3.04 8.13
N VAL A 43 -0.05 -2.33 9.20
CA VAL A 43 0.84 -1.44 9.96
C VAL A 43 1.98 -2.24 10.59
N ALA A 44 1.68 -3.38 11.22
CA ALA A 44 2.70 -4.25 11.80
C ALA A 44 3.67 -4.82 10.75
N ILE A 45 3.16 -5.21 9.59
CA ILE A 45 3.95 -5.64 8.43
C ILE A 45 4.88 -4.51 7.98
N ALA A 46 4.36 -3.30 7.82
CA ALA A 46 5.14 -2.14 7.37
C ALA A 46 6.26 -1.76 8.36
N ALA A 47 6.00 -1.86 9.67
CA ALA A 47 7.02 -1.65 10.69
C ALA A 47 8.14 -2.70 10.61
N LEU A 48 7.82 -3.96 10.33
CA LEU A 48 8.81 -5.01 10.12
C LEU A 48 9.60 -4.80 8.82
N LEU A 49 8.93 -4.44 7.72
CA LEU A 49 9.60 -4.11 6.46
C LEU A 49 10.58 -2.94 6.64
N LYS A 50 10.18 -1.89 7.35
CA LYS A 50 11.05 -0.77 7.71
C LYS A 50 12.29 -1.23 8.49
N ALA A 51 12.11 -2.11 9.48
CA ALA A 51 13.22 -2.65 10.26
C ALA A 51 14.24 -3.45 9.42
N HIS A 52 13.80 -3.98 8.27
CA HIS A 52 14.61 -4.71 7.29
C HIS A 52 15.12 -3.84 6.14
N GLY A 53 15.01 -2.51 6.24
CA GLY A 53 15.58 -1.58 5.26
C GLY A 53 14.68 -1.22 4.09
N CYS A 54 13.38 -1.54 4.14
CA CYS A 54 12.44 -1.03 3.14
C CYS A 54 12.32 0.50 3.22
N ASP A 55 12.41 1.17 2.07
CA ASP A 55 12.38 2.64 1.98
C ASP A 55 10.96 3.20 1.83
N LEU A 56 10.05 2.43 1.25
CA LEU A 56 8.73 2.89 0.83
C LEU A 56 7.73 1.73 0.77
N VAL A 57 6.55 1.89 1.38
CA VAL A 57 5.48 0.89 1.31
C VAL A 57 4.38 1.34 0.35
N HIS A 58 4.05 0.49 -0.63
CA HIS A 58 2.87 0.67 -1.47
C HIS A 58 1.73 -0.18 -0.92
N ALA A 59 0.79 0.47 -0.23
CA ALA A 59 -0.39 -0.20 0.30
C ALA A 59 -1.48 -0.29 -0.79
N VAL A 60 -1.82 -1.51 -1.18
CA VAL A 60 -2.99 -1.81 -2.02
C VAL A 60 -4.01 -2.61 -1.23
N MET A 61 -5.19 -2.88 -1.82
CA MET A 61 -6.29 -3.56 -1.13
C MET A 61 -6.79 -4.76 -1.94
N GLY A 62 -7.06 -5.88 -1.26
CA GLY A 62 -7.74 -7.05 -1.80
C GLY A 62 -6.92 -7.89 -2.79
N GLN A 63 -7.64 -8.53 -3.72
CA GLN A 63 -7.10 -9.41 -4.78
C GLN A 63 -6.39 -10.68 -4.30
N THR A 64 -6.68 -11.13 -3.08
CA THR A 64 -6.05 -12.32 -2.48
C THR A 64 -6.94 -13.55 -2.48
N VAL A 65 -8.27 -13.38 -2.38
CA VAL A 65 -9.25 -14.48 -2.38
C VAL A 65 -10.54 -14.11 -3.11
N TRP A 66 -11.25 -15.11 -3.62
CA TRP A 66 -12.47 -14.91 -4.41
C TRP A 66 -13.67 -14.49 -3.54
N GLU A 67 -13.69 -14.92 -2.28
CA GLU A 67 -14.75 -14.59 -1.32
C GLU A 67 -14.70 -13.13 -0.85
N SER A 68 -13.66 -12.39 -1.23
CA SER A 68 -13.48 -11.00 -0.83
C SER A 68 -14.71 -10.15 -1.14
N ARG A 69 -14.99 -9.19 -0.26
CA ARG A 69 -16.11 -8.25 -0.37
C ARG A 69 -15.56 -6.81 -0.39
N PRO A 70 -14.94 -6.41 -1.53
CA PRO A 70 -14.33 -5.09 -1.64
C PRO A 70 -15.35 -3.96 -1.61
N ASP A 71 -14.96 -2.83 -1.03
CA ASP A 71 -15.72 -1.57 -1.07
C ASP A 71 -14.87 -0.49 -1.77
N TYR A 72 -14.90 -0.49 -3.10
CA TYR A 72 -14.09 0.39 -3.96
C TYR A 72 -14.69 1.80 -4.07
N ARG A 73 -14.71 2.54 -2.95
CA ARG A 73 -15.12 3.95 -2.95
C ARG A 73 -14.03 4.84 -3.55
N ARG A 74 -14.33 6.13 -3.65
CA ARG A 74 -13.32 7.14 -3.99
C ARG A 74 -12.19 7.12 -2.95
N LEU A 75 -10.93 7.15 -3.39
CA LEU A 75 -9.76 7.14 -2.50
C LEU A 75 -9.70 5.93 -1.53
N PHE A 76 -10.26 4.78 -1.90
CA PHE A 76 -10.47 3.65 -0.97
C PHE A 76 -9.17 3.10 -0.34
N GLY A 77 -8.02 3.22 -1.02
CA GLY A 77 -6.73 2.77 -0.50
C GLY A 77 -5.98 3.81 0.34
N VAL A 78 -6.39 5.08 0.29
CA VAL A 78 -5.72 6.18 1.01
C VAL A 78 -5.72 5.97 2.53
N PRO A 79 -6.80 5.49 3.19
CA PRO A 79 -6.75 5.18 4.62
C PRO A 79 -5.65 4.17 5.01
N ALA A 80 -5.29 3.22 4.14
CA ALA A 80 -4.20 2.29 4.41
C ALA A 80 -2.84 2.97 4.36
N SER A 81 -2.61 3.79 3.32
CA SER A 81 -1.41 4.62 3.21
C SER A 81 -1.23 5.52 4.43
N ASP A 82 -2.31 6.18 4.84
CA ASP A 82 -2.34 7.12 5.96
C ASP A 82 -1.93 6.45 7.28
N ARG A 83 -2.58 5.32 7.60
CA ARG A 83 -2.25 4.54 8.81
C ARG A 83 -0.83 4.02 8.79
N ILE A 84 -0.38 3.40 7.69
CA ILE A 84 0.98 2.87 7.59
C ILE A 84 2.01 4.00 7.76
N ARG A 85 1.81 5.12 7.06
CA ARG A 85 2.72 6.26 7.13
C ARG A 85 2.84 6.81 8.56
N ASN A 86 1.69 7.05 9.20
CA ASN A 86 1.64 7.78 10.47
C ASN A 86 1.84 6.87 11.70
N GLU A 87 1.54 5.57 11.60
CA GLU A 87 1.69 4.62 12.72
C GLU A 87 2.99 3.80 12.62
N ALA A 88 3.39 3.33 11.42
CA ALA A 88 4.66 2.60 11.24
C ALA A 88 5.85 3.54 10.95
N GLY A 89 5.57 4.80 10.59
CA GLY A 89 6.59 5.82 10.37
C GLY A 89 7.51 5.52 9.17
N ILE A 90 6.97 4.89 8.12
CA ILE A 90 7.67 4.62 6.86
C ILE A 90 6.99 5.41 5.73
N PRO A 91 7.75 5.97 4.77
CA PRO A 91 7.13 6.61 3.62
C PRO A 91 6.15 5.69 2.89
N THR A 92 5.10 6.26 2.31
CA THR A 92 4.09 5.47 1.56
C THR A 92 3.77 5.99 0.17
N LEU A 93 3.45 5.04 -0.71
CA LEU A 93 2.84 5.27 -2.01
C LEU A 93 1.34 4.92 -1.91
N ALA A 94 0.46 5.91 -2.06
CA ALA A 94 -0.99 5.72 -2.07
C ALA A 94 -1.51 5.38 -3.47
N SER A 95 -2.49 4.50 -3.53
CA SER A 95 -3.31 4.21 -4.72
C SER A 95 -4.74 3.86 -4.30
N GLY A 96 -5.62 3.60 -5.28
CA GLY A 96 -7.01 3.21 -5.06
C GLY A 96 -7.98 4.34 -5.35
N ASN A 97 -8.35 4.46 -6.63
CA ASN A 97 -9.26 5.48 -7.17
C ASN A 97 -8.78 6.92 -6.95
N ILE A 98 -7.48 7.17 -7.14
CA ILE A 98 -6.89 8.52 -7.19
C ILE A 98 -6.83 8.93 -8.67
N THR A 99 -7.74 9.81 -9.11
CA THR A 99 -7.91 10.10 -10.56
C THR A 99 -7.63 11.56 -10.94
N THR A 100 -7.45 12.45 -9.97
CA THR A 100 -7.26 13.88 -10.22
C THR A 100 -6.02 14.44 -9.53
N ALA A 101 -5.47 15.52 -10.07
CA ALA A 101 -4.38 16.25 -9.42
C ALA A 101 -4.81 16.84 -8.06
N ASP A 102 -6.08 17.25 -7.93
CA ASP A 102 -6.62 17.77 -6.68
C ASP A 102 -6.68 16.71 -5.57
N ASP A 103 -6.93 15.44 -5.93
CA ASP A 103 -6.79 14.33 -4.99
C ASP A 103 -5.37 14.19 -4.49
N VAL A 104 -4.41 14.18 -5.41
CA VAL A 104 -2.99 14.09 -5.07
C VAL A 104 -2.58 15.23 -4.14
N ASN A 105 -2.93 16.47 -4.49
CA ASN A 105 -2.63 17.64 -3.68
C ASN A 105 -3.24 17.53 -2.27
N THR A 106 -4.49 17.08 -2.17
CA THR A 106 -5.19 16.92 -0.89
C THR A 106 -4.54 15.83 -0.03
N ILE A 107 -4.20 14.68 -0.62
CA ILE A 107 -3.58 13.54 0.08
C ILE A 107 -2.21 13.92 0.63
N LEU A 108 -1.37 14.54 -0.20
CA LEU A 108 -0.02 14.96 0.18
C LEU A 108 -0.04 16.08 1.21
N ALA A 109 -0.88 17.11 1.01
CA ALA A 109 -1.00 18.22 1.96
C ALA A 109 -1.51 17.77 3.33
N ALA A 110 -2.35 16.74 3.38
CA ALA A 110 -2.83 16.15 4.63
C ALA A 110 -1.83 15.17 5.28
N GLY A 111 -0.67 14.92 4.67
CA GLY A 111 0.33 13.99 5.21
C GLY A 111 -0.14 12.53 5.23
N ARG A 112 -1.00 12.15 4.29
CA ARG A 112 -1.61 10.81 4.20
C ARG A 112 -0.84 9.86 3.28
N ALA A 113 0.10 10.39 2.52
CA ALA A 113 1.06 9.65 1.68
C ALA A 113 2.27 10.54 1.37
N ASP A 114 3.35 9.95 0.87
CA ASP A 114 4.52 10.67 0.36
C ASP A 114 4.57 10.66 -1.17
N LEU A 115 3.94 9.66 -1.80
CA LEU A 115 3.72 9.56 -3.23
C LEU A 115 2.29 9.10 -3.52
N CYS A 116 1.77 9.43 -4.70
CA CYS A 116 0.46 8.96 -5.19
C CYS A 116 0.60 8.33 -6.57
N VAL A 117 -0.08 7.21 -6.79
CA VAL A 117 -0.32 6.65 -8.13
C VAL A 117 -1.63 7.23 -8.65
N ILE A 118 -1.56 7.96 -9.76
CA ILE A 118 -2.77 8.37 -10.50
C ILE A 118 -3.23 7.21 -11.36
N GLU A 119 -4.46 6.77 -11.14
CA GLU A 119 -5.14 5.77 -11.96
C GLU A 119 -5.80 6.49 -13.13
N LEU A 120 -5.36 6.16 -14.34
CA LEU A 120 -5.93 6.75 -15.56
C LEU A 120 -7.38 6.28 -15.70
N PRO A 121 -8.29 7.18 -16.11
CA PRO A 121 -9.66 6.79 -16.41
C PRO A 121 -9.68 5.73 -17.52
N ASP A 122 -10.68 4.85 -17.48
CA ASP A 122 -10.88 3.86 -18.53
C ASP A 122 -10.92 4.55 -19.91
N CYS A 123 -10.12 4.05 -20.85
CA CYS A 123 -10.03 4.59 -22.20
C CYS A 123 -11.36 4.52 -22.99
N THR A 124 -12.41 3.93 -22.41
CA THR A 124 -13.73 3.75 -23.00
C THR A 124 -14.69 4.91 -22.75
N THR A 125 -14.42 5.81 -21.80
CA THR A 125 -15.28 6.97 -21.48
C THR A 125 -14.98 8.23 -22.33
N GLY A 126 -14.34 8.07 -23.49
CA GLY A 126 -13.97 9.15 -24.41
C GLY A 126 -14.66 9.09 -25.79
N ARG A 127 -15.92 8.63 -25.84
CA ARG A 127 -16.79 8.82 -27.01
C ARG A 127 -18.07 9.54 -26.58
N ASP A 128 -17.95 10.85 -26.39
CA ASP A 128 -19.04 11.80 -26.53
C ASP A 128 -18.59 12.91 -27.50
#